data_AF-A0A916HHA9-F1
#
_entry.id   AF-A0A916HHA9-F1
#
_cell.length_a   1.000
_cell.length_b   1.000
_cell.length_c   1.000
_cell.angle_alpha   90.00
_cell.angle_beta   90.00
_cell.angle_gamma   90.00
#
_symmetry.space_group_name_H-M   'P 1'
#
loop_
_entity.id
_entity.type
_entity.pdbx_description
1 polymer ?
#
loop_
_entity_poly.entity_id
_entity_poly.type
_entity_poly.pdbx_seq_one_letter_code
_entity_poly.pdbx_strand_id
1 'polypeptide(L)'
;MDINCKLVYLISVILVGSGCLFGIFKQMKDGFGEFNTKVYGITIIAILISVLALSDIDSSKLSPAYGILGAIAGYLFGLKKQ
;
A
#
# COMPACT_ATOMS: atom_id res chain seq x y z
N MET A 1 -8.55 -7.29 21.34
CA MET A 1 -7.23 -7.66 20.80
C MET A 1 -6.21 -6.88 21.59
N ASP A 2 -5.31 -7.57 22.30
CA ASP A 2 -4.34 -6.93 23.19
C ASP A 2 -3.42 -5.98 22.41
N ILE A 3 -3.01 -4.88 23.06
CA ILE A 3 -2.11 -3.87 22.49
C ILE A 3 -0.82 -4.49 21.94
N ASN A 4 -0.30 -5.52 22.61
CA ASN A 4 0.88 -6.26 22.17
C ASN A 4 0.63 -7.00 20.86
N CYS A 5 -0.54 -7.62 20.68
CA CYS A 5 -0.89 -8.30 19.44
C CYS A 5 -1.04 -7.31 18.27
N LYS A 6 -1.68 -6.15 18.49
CA LYS A 6 -1.81 -5.09 17.46
C LYS A 6 -0.44 -4.59 17.00
N LEU A 7 0.45 -4.31 17.95
CA LEU A 7 1.79 -3.82 17.66
C LEU A 7 2.60 -4.86 16.87
N VAL A 8 2.52 -6.14 17.25
CA VAL A 8 3.14 -7.25 16.50
C VAL A 8 2.59 -7.32 15.07
N TYR A 9 1.27 -7.21 14.87
CA TYR A 9 0.69 -7.23 13.53
C TYR A 9 1.14 -6.03 12.69
N LEU A 10 1.18 -4.83 13.27
CA LEU A 10 1.60 -3.63 12.56
C LEU A 10 3.08 -3.74 12.14
N ILE A 11 3.96 -4.21 13.03
CA ILE A 11 5.36 -4.49 12.69
C ILE A 11 5.44 -5.53 11.58
N SER A 12 4.65 -6.61 11.65
CA SER A 12 4.67 -7.67 10.64
C SER A 12 4.26 -7.15 9.25
N VAL A 13 3.25 -6.29 9.17
CA VAL A 13 2.82 -5.66 7.91
C VAL A 13 3.91 -4.75 7.35
N ILE A 14 4.60 -3.97 8.19
CA ILE A 14 5.71 -3.12 7.75
C ILE A 14 6.88 -3.97 7.24
N LEU A 15 7.27 -5.03 7.96
CA LEU A 15 8.36 -5.91 7.56
C LEU A 15 8.06 -6.66 6.25
N VAL A 16 6.88 -7.25 6.14
CA VAL A 16 6.47 -7.94 4.90
C VAL A 16 6.31 -6.93 3.76
N GLY A 17 5.67 -5.78 4.01
CA GLY A 17 5.47 -4.73 3.02
C GLY A 17 6.78 -4.17 2.47
N SER A 18 7.73 -3.82 3.35
CA SER A 18 9.06 -3.38 2.95
C SER A 18 9.84 -4.45 2.19
N GLY A 19 9.75 -5.72 2.64
CA GLY A 19 10.32 -6.86 1.92
C GLY A 19 9.74 -7.02 0.51
N CYS A 20 8.42 -6.88 0.34
CA CYS A 20 7.75 -6.91 -0.96
C CYS A 20 8.22 -5.75 -1.85
N LEU A 21 8.27 -4.52 -1.34
CA LEU A 21 8.73 -3.36 -2.11
C LEU A 21 10.18 -3.51 -2.55
N PHE A 22 11.05 -4.00 -1.66
CA PHE A 22 12.44 -4.29 -1.98
C PHE A 22 12.57 -5.40 -3.03
N GLY A 23 11.79 -6.47 -2.89
CA GLY A 23 11.74 -7.58 -3.84
C GLY A 23 11.30 -7.14 -5.24
N ILE A 24 10.24 -6.33 -5.32
CA ILE A 24 9.77 -5.75 -6.59
C ILE A 24 10.85 -4.83 -7.17
N PHE A 25 11.41 -3.93 -6.37
CA PHE A 25 12.45 -3.01 -6.80
C PHE A 25 13.65 -3.75 -7.41
N LYS A 26 14.07 -4.86 -6.80
CA LYS A 26 15.16 -5.71 -7.33
C LYS A 26 14.80 -6.40 -8.65
N GLN A 27 13.52 -6.69 -8.90
CA GLN A 27 13.06 -7.31 -10.14
C GLN A 27 12.85 -6.30 -11.28
N MET A 28 12.81 -5.00 -11.00
CA MET A 28 12.68 -3.94 -12.01
C MET A 28 13.99 -3.77 -12.79
N LYS A 29 14.16 -4.55 -13.86
CA LYS A 29 15.35 -4.52 -14.71
C LYS A 29 15.50 -3.19 -15.49
N ASP A 30 14.39 -2.63 -15.94
CA ASP A 30 14.35 -1.42 -16.78
C ASP A 30 13.97 -0.16 -15.98
N GLY A 31 14.07 -0.19 -14.65
CA GLY A 31 13.69 0.91 -13.77
C GLY A 31 12.17 1.17 -13.73
N PHE A 32 11.77 2.43 -13.50
CA PHE A 32 10.37 2.84 -13.35
C PHE A 32 9.68 3.09 -14.69
N GLY A 33 9.45 2.02 -15.46
CA GLY A 33 8.55 2.03 -16.62
C GLY A 33 7.07 2.07 -16.21
N GLU A 34 6.17 2.26 -17.19
CA GLU A 34 4.72 2.39 -16.93
C GLU A 34 4.14 1.23 -16.11
N PHE A 35 4.46 -0.01 -16.48
CA PHE A 35 4.00 -1.20 -15.76
C PHE A 35 4.67 -1.35 -14.39
N ASN A 36 5.97 -1.10 -14.30
CA ASN A 36 6.72 -1.21 -13.04
C ASN A 36 6.20 -0.19 -12.01
N THR A 37 5.96 1.05 -12.42
CA THR A 37 5.38 2.10 -11.57
C THR A 37 3.98 1.73 -11.08
N LYS A 38 3.14 1.12 -11.93
CA LYS A 38 1.82 0.62 -11.52
C LYS A 38 1.92 -0.49 -10.47
N VAL A 39 2.81 -1.46 -10.68
CA VAL A 39 3.05 -2.58 -9.74
C VAL A 39 3.61 -2.08 -8.40
N TYR A 40 4.57 -1.16 -8.44
CA TYR A 40 5.12 -0.56 -7.22
C TYR A 40 4.07 0.26 -6.47
N GLY A 41 3.34 1.11 -7.20
CA GLY A 41 2.30 1.98 -6.65
C GLY A 41 1.16 1.20 -6.00
N ILE A 42 0.64 0.14 -6.65
CA ILE A 42 -0.42 -0.68 -6.04
C ILE A 42 0.08 -1.44 -4.82
N THR A 43 1.36 -1.85 -4.80
CA THR A 43 1.95 -2.50 -3.63
C THR A 43 2.02 -1.53 -2.44
N ILE A 44 2.43 -0.27 -2.67
CA ILE A 44 2.39 0.76 -1.63
C ILE A 44 0.97 0.96 -1.11
N ILE A 45 -0.02 1.08 -2.01
CA ILE A 45 -1.43 1.25 -1.62
C ILE A 45 -1.92 0.08 -0.77
N ALA A 46 -1.60 -1.16 -1.15
CA ALA A 46 -1.97 -2.35 -0.38
C ALA A 46 -1.37 -2.35 1.04
N ILE A 47 -0.11 -1.92 1.18
CA ILE A 47 0.54 -1.78 2.49
C ILE A 47 -0.18 -0.71 3.33
N LEU A 48 -0.47 0.45 2.75
CA LEU A 48 -1.14 1.55 3.46
C LEU A 48 -2.57 1.17 3.89
N ILE A 49 -3.33 0.48 3.02
CA ILE A 49 -4.65 -0.06 3.36
C ILE A 49 -4.52 -1.05 4.53
N SER A 50 -3.53 -1.94 4.50
CA SER A 50 -3.31 -2.92 5.57
C SER A 50 -2.96 -2.25 6.90
N VAL A 51 -2.16 -1.18 6.88
CA VAL A 51 -1.85 -0.39 8.09
C VAL A 51 -3.09 0.33 8.62
N LEU A 52 -3.88 0.97 7.74
CA LEU A 52 -5.13 1.62 8.13
C LEU A 52 -6.15 0.64 8.72
N ALA A 53 -6.25 -0.56 8.15
CA ALA A 53 -7.14 -1.62 8.64
C ALA A 53 -6.78 -2.11 10.06
N LEU A 54 -5.52 -2.00 10.44
CA LEU A 54 -5.02 -2.36 11.78
C LEU A 54 -4.98 -1.16 12.75
N SER A 55 -5.26 0.05 12.27
CA SER A 55 -5.17 1.26 13.08
C SER A 55 -6.33 1.38 14.07
N ASP A 56 -6.08 2.01 15.22
CA ASP A 56 -7.11 2.34 16.22
C ASP A 56 -7.94 3.58 15.87
N ILE A 57 -7.93 3.97 14.59
CA ILE A 57 -8.70 5.10 14.10
C ILE A 57 -10.15 4.66 13.92
N ASP A 58 -11.07 5.47 14.43
CA ASP A 58 -12.50 5.26 14.26
C ASP A 58 -12.88 5.14 12.77
N SER A 59 -13.77 4.19 12.45
CA SER A 59 -14.15 3.87 11.08
C SER A 59 -14.74 5.07 10.33
N SER A 60 -15.41 6.00 11.01
CA SER A 60 -15.93 7.24 10.42
C SER A 60 -14.81 8.15 9.88
N LYS A 61 -13.62 8.08 10.48
CA LYS A 61 -12.42 8.84 10.08
C LYS A 61 -11.54 8.10 9.07
N LEU A 62 -11.77 6.80 8.86
CA LEU A 62 -11.06 6.00 7.86
C LEU A 62 -11.60 6.20 6.44
N SER A 63 -12.88 6.55 6.28
CA SER A 63 -13.50 6.73 4.95
C SER A 63 -12.77 7.74 4.05
N PRO A 64 -12.35 8.94 4.54
CA PRO A 64 -11.55 9.85 3.73
C PRO A 64 -10.19 9.29 3.32
N ALA A 65 -9.52 8.54 4.21
CA ALA A 65 -8.22 7.93 3.92
C ALA A 65 -8.33 6.85 2.83
N TYR A 66 -9.33 5.98 2.90
CA TYR A 66 -9.62 5.02 1.83
C TYR A 66 -9.99 5.71 0.51
N GLY A 67 -10.73 6.82 0.57
CA GLY A 67 -11.07 7.63 -0.61
C GLY A 67 -9.82 8.17 -1.32
N ILE A 68 -8.85 8.71 -0.56
CA ILE A 68 -7.58 9.19 -1.12
C ILE A 68 -6.78 8.04 -1.74
N LEU A 69 -6.65 6.92 -1.04
CA LEU A 69 -5.94 5.74 -1.56
C LEU A 69 -6.62 5.18 -2.83
N GLY A 70 -7.95 5.19 -2.88
CA GLY A 70 -8.72 4.82 -4.06
C GLY A 70 -8.51 5.78 -5.23
N ALA A 71 -8.44 7.09 -4.99
CA ALA A 71 -8.14 8.07 -6.03
C ALA A 71 -6.72 7.91 -6.60
N ILE A 72 -5.72 7.64 -5.76
CA ILE A 72 -4.35 7.36 -6.18
C ILE A 72 -4.30 6.08 -7.01
N ALA A 73 -5.00 5.01 -6.59
CA ALA A 73 -5.15 3.79 -7.37
C ALA A 73 -5.78 4.10 -8.74
N GLY A 74 -6.91 4.83 -8.74
CA GLY A 74 -7.59 5.26 -9.96
C GLY A 74 -6.67 6.05 -10.90
N TYR A 75 -5.82 6.94 -10.38
CA TYR A 75 -4.85 7.68 -11.19
C TYR A 75 -3.75 6.76 -11.76
N LEU A 76 -3.19 5.85 -10.95
CA LEU A 76 -2.17 4.90 -11.39
C LEU A 76 -2.66 4.00 -12.53
N PHE A 77 -3.93 3.57 -12.50
CA PHE A 77 -4.48 2.62 -13.47
C PHE A 77 -5.36 3.26 -14.54
N GLY A 78 -5.83 4.49 -14.34
CA GLY A 78 -6.76 5.20 -15.22
C GLY A 78 -6.11 6.01 -16.33
N LEU A 79 -4.79 6.25 -16.26
CA LEU A 79 -4.03 6.83 -17.37
C LEU A 79 -3.82 5.77 -18.47
N LYS A 80 -4.85 5.57 -19.29
CA LYS A 80 -4.70 4.90 -20.59
C LYS A 80 -3.95 5.86 -21.51
N LYS A 81 -2.74 5.49 -21.93
CA LYS A 81 -2.16 6.05 -23.14
C LYS A 81 -3.04 5.55 -24.30
N GLN A 82 -3.79 6.47 -24.92
CA GLN A 82 -4.38 6.22 -26.23
C GLN A 82 -3.28 5.94 -27.26
#